data_AF-A0A7Y4XGW1-F1
#
_entry.id   AF-A0A7Y4XGW1-F1
#
_cell.length_a   1.000
_cell.length_b   1.000
_cell.length_c   1.000
_cell.angle_alpha   90.00
_cell.angle_beta   90.00
_cell.angle_gamma   90.00
#
_symmetry.space_group_name_H-M   'P 1'
#
loop_
_entity.id
_entity.type
_entity.pdbx_description
1 polymer ?
#
loop_
_entity_poly.entity_id
_entity_poly.type
_entity_poly.pdbx_seq_one_letter_code
_entity_poly.pdbx_strand_id
1 'polypeptide(L)' 'MHYAVGLRLNERSGHVVVDAEDALFAALKVKRDQPDAFITYVRRQNRRGDARHPPVAAE' A
#
# COMPACT_ATOMS: atom_id res chain seq x y z
N MET A 1 -1.00 10.41 -8.08
CA MET A 1 0.40 10.02 -7.83
C MET A 1 0.41 8.63 -7.22
N HIS A 2 1.40 7.80 -7.53
CA HIS A 2 1.47 6.47 -6.95
C HIS A 2 2.11 6.48 -5.56
N TYR A 3 1.45 5.82 -4.62
CA TYR A 3 1.92 5.58 -3.26
C TYR A 3 1.97 4.09 -3.00
N ALA A 4 3.09 3.64 -2.43
CA ALA A 4 3.18 2.31 -1.84
C ALA A 4 2.66 2.39 -0.41
N VAL A 5 1.63 1.59 -0.12
CA VAL A 5 1.01 1.47 1.20
C VAL A 5 1.39 0.12 1.76
N GLY A 6 2.22 0.13 2.81
CA GLY A 6 2.53 -1.07 3.58
C GLY A 6 1.35 -1.44 4.46
N LEU A 7 0.97 -2.71 4.44
CA LEU A 7 -0.14 -3.21 5.25
C LEU A 7 0.18 -4.59 5.84
N ARG A 8 -0.45 -4.86 6.97
CA ARG A 8 -0.46 -6.18 7.59
C ARG A 8 -1.90 -6.62 7.78
N LEU A 9 -2.23 -7.78 7.25
CA LEU A 9 -3.52 -8.42 7.46
C LEU A 9 -3.25 -9.79 8.08
N ASN A 10 -3.74 -10.00 9.29
CA ASN A 10 -3.40 -11.15 10.13
C ASN A 10 -1.87 -11.28 10.30
N GLU A 11 -1.30 -12.40 9.88
CA GLU A 11 0.14 -12.68 9.97
C GLU A 11 0.92 -12.31 8.71
N ARG A 12 0.24 -11.91 7.63
CA ARG A 12 0.88 -11.58 6.35
C ARG A 12 1.13 -10.08 6.26
N SER A 13 2.40 -9.72 6.07
CA SER A 13 2.80 -8.37 5.69
C SER A 13 2.90 -8.28 4.16
N GLY A 14 2.54 -7.12 3.63
CA GLY A 14 2.61 -6.83 2.21
C GLY A 14 2.59 -5.33 1.97
N HIS A 15 2.54 -4.97 0.70
CA HIS A 15 2.26 -3.61 0.30
C HIS A 15 1.52 -3.61 -1.03
N VAL A 16 0.71 -2.57 -1.23
CA VAL A 16 -0.01 -2.30 -2.47
C VAL A 16 0.39 -0.94 -3.00
N VAL A 17 0.33 -0.78 -4.32
CA VAL A 17 0.55 0.53 -4.96
C VAL A 17 -0.79 1.10 -5.35
N VAL A 18 -1.09 2.30 -4.85
CA VAL A 18 -2.37 2.99 -5.05
C VAL A 18 -2.12 4.34 -5.71
N ASP A 19 -2.92 4.69 -6.71
CA ASP A 19 -2.95 6.05 -7.23
C ASP A 19 -3.85 6.93 -6.35
N ALA A 20 -3.27 8.00 -5.83
CA ALA A 20 -3.92 8.94 -4.92
C ALA A 20 -3.33 10.34 -5.03
N GLU A 21 -4.05 11.33 -4.51
CA GLU A 21 -3.63 12.72 -4.46
C GLU A 21 -2.49 12.90 -3.44
N ASP A 22 -2.63 12.29 -2.27
CA ASP A 22 -1.65 12.31 -1.20
C ASP A 22 -1.54 10.98 -0.44
N ALA A 23 -0.67 10.94 0.57
CA ALA A 23 -0.41 9.76 1.38
C ALA A 23 -1.60 9.37 2.29
N LEU A 24 -2.35 10.35 2.81
CA LEU A 24 -3.50 10.06 3.67
C LEU A 24 -4.63 9.45 2.85
N PHE A 25 -4.91 10.00 1.67
CA PHE A 25 -5.91 9.50 0.76
C PHE A 25 -5.56 8.09 0.26
N ALA A 26 -4.27 7.81 0.01
CA ALA A 26 -3.82 6.46 -0.29
C ALA A 26 -4.09 5.47 0.86
N ALA A 27 -3.80 5.86 2.11
CA ALA A 27 -4.08 5.03 3.28
C ALA A 27 -5.57 4.72 3.42
N LEU A 28 -6.42 5.76 3.27
CA LEU A 28 -7.87 5.65 3.41
C LEU A 28 -8.49 4.77 2.32
N LYS A 29 -7.99 4.84 1.07
CA LYS A 29 -8.41 3.92 0.00
C LYS A 29 -8.14 2.46 0.39
N VAL A 30 -6.92 2.15 0.85
CA VAL A 30 -6.58 0.78 1.27
C VAL A 30 -7.44 0.34 2.45
N LYS A 31 -7.68 1.22 3.44
CA LYS A 31 -8.51 0.91 4.60
C LYS A 31 -9.99 0.76 4.23
N ARG A 32 -10.49 1.46 3.22
CA ARG A 32 -11.84 1.26 2.69
C ARG A 32 -12.00 -0.12 2.07
N ASP A 33 -11.02 -0.53 1.26
CA ASP A 33 -11.07 -1.80 0.52
C ASP A 33 -10.73 -2.99 1.44
N GLN A 34 -9.90 -2.78 2.46
CA GLN A 34 -9.56 -3.76 3.51
C GLN A 34 -9.65 -3.11 4.90
N PRO A 35 -10.86 -3.04 5.50
CA PRO A 35 -11.08 -2.41 6.80
C PRO A 35 -10.24 -2.97 7.94
N ASP A 36 -9.89 -4.26 7.88
CA ASP A 36 -9.13 -4.94 8.93
C ASP A 36 -7.61 -4.80 8.77
N ALA A 37 -7.14 -4.31 7.61
CA ALA A 37 -5.71 -4.20 7.35
C ALA A 37 -5.07 -3.12 8.24
N PHE A 38 -4.00 -3.47 8.96
CA PHE A 38 -3.21 -2.50 9.70
C PHE A 38 -2.20 -1.83 8.77
N ILE A 39 -2.34 -0.53 8.55
CA ILE A 39 -1.44 0.24 7.69
C ILE A 39 -0.15 0.53 8.47
N THR A 40 0.99 0.07 7.95
CA THR A 40 2.29 0.20 8.62
C THR A 40 3.09 1.40 8.13
N TYR A 41 2.96 1.76 6.86
CA TYR A 41 3.55 2.96 6.28
C TYR A 41 2.83 3.38 5.01
N VAL A 42 2.96 4.66 4.65
CA VAL A 42 2.63 5.14 3.31
C VAL A 42 3.78 5.98 2.79
N ARG A 43 4.23 5.68 1.58
CA ARG A 43 5.32 6.39 0.92
C ARG A 43 5.01 6.60 -0.54
N ARG A 44 5.62 7.62 -1.16
CA ARG A 44 5.55 7.77 -2.62
C ARG A 44 6.24 6.59 -3.29
N GLN A 45 5.70 6.13 -4.42
CA GLN A 45 6.24 5.00 -5.16
C GLN A 45 7.69 5.26 -5.56
N ASN A 46 8.56 4.29 -5.30
CA ASN A 46 9.93 4.30 -5.77
C ASN A 46 10.07 3.22 -6.83
N ARG A 47 9.88 3.59 -8.11
CA ARG A 47 9.90 2.65 -9.25
C ARG A 47 11.05 1.64 -9.22
N ARG A 48 12.27 2.06 -8.84
CA ARG A 48 13.45 1.17 -8.76
C ARG A 48 13.47 0.29 -7.50
N GLY A 49 12.94 0.80 -6.39
CA GLY A 49 12.81 0.06 -5.14
C GLY A 49 11.70 -0.99 -5.20
N ASP A 50 10.54 -0.60 -5.72
CA ASP A 50 9.34 -1.43 -5.80
C ASP A 50 9.47 -2.51 -6.89
N ALA A 51 10.23 -2.27 -7.97
CA ALA A 51 10.55 -3.33 -8.93
C ALA A 51 11.37 -4.49 -8.32
N ARG A 52 12.12 -4.23 -7.23
CA ARG A 52 12.89 -5.26 -6.52
C ARG A 52 12.06 -6.00 -5.46
N HIS A 53 10.97 -5.39 -5.01
CA HIS A 53 10.03 -5.97 -4.06
C HIS A 53 8.62 -5.73 -4.60
N PRO A 54 8.15 -6.58 -5.53
CA PRO A 54 6.88 -6.35 -6.18
C PRO A 54 5.73 -6.33 -5.16
N PRO A 55 4.73 -5.45 -5.34
CA PRO A 55 3.54 -5.48 -4.52
C PRO A 55 2.87 -6.85 -4.68
N VAL A 56 2.37 -7.38 -3.57
CA VAL A 56 1.57 -8.61 -3.61
C VAL A 56 0.30 -8.23 -4.36
N ALA A 57 0.08 -8.84 -5.53
CA ALA A 57 -1.09 -8.57 -6.34
C ALA A 57 -2.34 -8.80 -5.48
N ALA A 58 -3.14 -7.77 -5.30
CA ALA A 58 -4.49 -7.93 -4.78
C ALA A 58 -5.29 -8.61 -5.89
N GLU A 59 -5.49 -9.92 -5.76
CA GLU A 59 -6.48 -10.68 -6.51
C GLU A 59 -7.88 -10.45 -5.90
#